data_AF-A0A510UTU5-F1
#
_entry.id   AF-A0A510UTU5-F1
#
_cell.length_a   1.000
_cell.length_b   1.000
_cell.length_c   1.000
_cell.angle_alpha   90.00
_cell.angle_beta   90.00
_cell.angle_gamma   90.00
#
_symmetry.space_group_name_H-M   'P 1'
#
loop_
_entity.id
_entity.type
_entity.pdbx_description
1 polymer ?
#
loop_
_entity_poly.entity_id
_entity_poly.type
_entity_poly.pdbx_seq_one_letter_code
_entity_poly.pdbx_strand_id
1 'polypeptide(L)'
;MFDINGGELVVLFVVAALVIGPQRLPAYAEQLAHLVRRGRDWVSQARTRLDEEAGDLGVDWEALDPRKYDPRRIVRDALVDEPSSARRASGAVVGIVPAASAPLAGPAPFDDEAT
;
A
#
# COMPACT_ATOMS: atom_id res chain seq x y z
N MET A 1 11.21 -16.92 2.03
CA MET A 1 12.63 -16.86 2.39
C MET A 1 13.38 -17.68 1.35
N PHE A 2 13.86 -17.02 0.29
CA PHE A 2 14.70 -17.61 -0.76
C PHE A 2 15.94 -16.73 -0.82
N ASP A 3 17.02 -17.17 -0.17
CA ASP A 3 18.31 -16.47 -0.17
C ASP A 3 19.09 -16.86 -1.42
N ILE A 4 18.55 -16.52 -2.59
CA ILE A 4 19.16 -16.90 -3.87
C ILE A 4 20.10 -15.77 -4.31
N ASN A 5 21.39 -16.05 -4.29
CA ASN A 5 22.41 -15.13 -4.80
C ASN A 5 22.53 -15.23 -6.34
N GLY A 6 23.17 -14.24 -6.97
CA GLY A 6 23.37 -14.21 -8.42
C GLY A 6 24.06 -15.46 -8.98
N GLY A 7 25.00 -16.06 -8.24
CA GLY A 7 25.62 -17.32 -8.62
C GLY A 7 24.66 -18.52 -8.60
N GLU A 8 23.78 -18.58 -7.62
CA GLU A 8 22.79 -19.67 -7.50
C GLU A 8 21.72 -19.58 -8.60
N LEU A 9 21.31 -18.36 -8.98
CA LEU A 9 20.43 -18.16 -10.15
C LEU A 9 21.04 -18.73 -11.43
N VAL A 10 22.35 -18.54 -11.66
CA VAL A 10 23.02 -19.10 -12.84
C VAL A 10 22.98 -20.63 -12.81
N VAL A 11 23.28 -21.25 -11.66
CA VAL A 11 23.20 -22.70 -11.50
C VAL A 11 21.78 -23.20 -11.78
N LEU A 12 20.76 -22.51 -11.27
CA LEU A 12 19.35 -22.84 -11.53
C LEU A 12 19.03 -22.78 -13.03
N PHE A 13 19.49 -21.75 -13.74
CA PHE A 13 19.32 -21.65 -15.19
C PHE A 13 19.98 -22.79 -15.94
N VAL A 14 21.19 -23.20 -15.55
CA VAL A 14 21.88 -24.34 -16.16
C VAL A 14 21.09 -25.63 -15.93
N VAL A 15 20.63 -25.88 -14.70
CA VAL A 15 19.82 -27.06 -14.38
C VAL A 15 18.51 -27.05 -15.19
N ALA A 16 17.81 -25.93 -15.23
CA ALA A 16 16.60 -25.79 -16.02
C ALA A 16 16.85 -26.04 -17.51
N ALA A 17 17.97 -25.53 -18.06
CA ALA A 17 18.37 -25.77 -19.44
C ALA A 17 18.67 -27.25 -19.72
N LEU A 18 19.25 -27.98 -18.77
CA LEU A 18 19.50 -29.40 -18.92
C LEU A 18 18.19 -30.22 -18.86
N VAL A 19 17.29 -29.90 -17.94
CA VAL A 19 16.02 -30.61 -17.75
C VAL A 19 15.06 -30.38 -18.93
N ILE A 20 14.92 -29.14 -19.39
CA ILE A 20 14.01 -28.75 -20.48
C ILE A 20 14.67 -29.00 -21.86
N GLY A 21 16.01 -28.92 -21.91
CA GLY A 21 16.82 -28.91 -23.11
C GLY A 21 17.13 -27.47 -23.57
N PRO A 22 18.41 -27.14 -23.85
CA PRO A 22 18.81 -25.77 -24.21
C PRO A 22 18.20 -25.29 -25.54
N GLN A 23 17.87 -26.24 -26.43
CA GLN A 23 17.23 -25.94 -27.72
C GLN A 23 15.75 -25.57 -27.58
N ARG A 24 15.08 -25.98 -26.49
CA ARG A 24 13.63 -25.74 -26.28
C ARG A 24 13.34 -24.53 -25.41
N LEU A 25 14.27 -24.17 -24.52
CA LEU A 25 14.18 -22.95 -23.71
C LEU A 25 13.85 -21.67 -24.51
N PRO A 26 14.54 -21.33 -25.61
CA PRO A 26 14.26 -20.10 -26.35
C PRO A 26 12.83 -20.07 -26.90
N ALA A 27 12.33 -21.20 -27.41
CA ALA A 27 10.96 -21.31 -27.91
C ALA A 27 9.91 -21.06 -26.81
N TYR A 28 10.16 -21.51 -25.57
CA TYR A 28 9.27 -21.21 -24.44
C TYR A 28 9.42 -19.78 -23.93
N ALA A 29 10.64 -19.24 -23.92
CA ALA A 29 10.90 -17.85 -23.54
C ALA A 29 10.19 -16.88 -24.50
N GLU A 30 10.18 -17.18 -25.81
CA GLU A 30 9.43 -16.43 -26.81
C GLU A 30 7.92 -16.47 -26.52
N GLN A 31 7.35 -17.66 -26.25
CA GLN A 31 5.93 -17.80 -25.89
C GLN A 31 5.57 -16.97 -24.65
N LEU A 32 6.40 -17.02 -23.62
CA LEU A 32 6.24 -16.21 -22.42
C LEU A 32 6.33 -14.71 -22.74
N ALA A 33 7.32 -14.30 -23.53
CA ALA A 33 7.49 -12.90 -23.93
C ALA A 33 6.26 -12.40 -24.70
N HIS A 34 5.69 -13.21 -25.58
CA HIS A 34 4.45 -12.88 -26.29
C HIS A 34 3.24 -12.76 -25.34
N LEU A 35 3.15 -13.62 -24.32
CA LEU A 35 2.11 -13.51 -23.29
C LEU A 35 2.27 -12.24 -22.46
N VAL A 36 3.49 -11.95 -21.99
CA VAL A 36 3.80 -10.75 -21.20
C VAL A 36 3.51 -9.48 -22.00
N ARG A 37 3.91 -9.43 -23.28
CA ARG A 37 3.61 -8.30 -24.17
C ARG A 37 2.10 -8.10 -24.33
N ARG A 38 1.36 -9.16 -24.66
CA ARG A 38 -0.11 -9.09 -24.76
C ARG A 38 -0.77 -8.66 -23.46
N GLY A 39 -0.31 -9.18 -22.32
CA GLY A 39 -0.80 -8.77 -21.01
C GLY A 39 -0.51 -7.30 -20.71
N ARG A 40 0.69 -6.82 -21.05
CA ARG A 40 1.05 -5.39 -20.92
C ARG A 40 0.16 -4.52 -21.77
N ASP A 41 -0.07 -4.89 -23.02
CA ASP A 41 -0.89 -4.12 -23.94
C ASP A 41 -2.36 -4.09 -23.47
N TRP A 42 -2.86 -5.20 -22.93
CA TRP A 42 -4.20 -5.27 -22.32
C TRP A 42 -4.33 -4.38 -21.09
N VAL A 43 -3.34 -4.39 -20.18
CA VAL A 43 -3.30 -3.48 -19.03
C VAL A 43 -3.23 -2.01 -19.48
N SER A 44 -2.45 -1.72 -20.51
CA SER A 44 -2.36 -0.36 -21.08
C SER A 44 -3.71 0.10 -21.63
N GLN A 45 -4.41 -0.75 -22.38
CA GLN A 45 -5.73 -0.43 -22.92
C GLN A 45 -6.78 -0.26 -21.82
N ALA A 46 -6.74 -1.10 -20.78
CA ALA A 46 -7.61 -0.97 -19.63
C ALA A 46 -7.39 0.36 -18.90
N ARG A 47 -6.12 0.78 -18.72
CA ARG A 47 -5.79 2.10 -18.19
C ARG A 47 -6.34 3.22 -19.08
N THR A 48 -6.14 3.16 -20.39
CA THR A 48 -6.66 4.19 -21.31
C THR A 48 -8.18 4.32 -21.24
N ARG A 49 -8.93 3.21 -21.19
CA ARG A 49 -10.40 3.25 -21.04
C ARG A 49 -10.85 3.80 -19.70
N LEU A 50 -10.15 3.43 -18.63
CA LEU A 50 -10.39 3.98 -17.30
C LEU A 50 -10.06 5.48 -17.25
N ASP A 51 -9.00 5.94 -17.90
CA ASP A 51 -8.65 7.37 -17.98
C ASP A 51 -9.71 8.15 -18.80
N GLU A 52 -10.21 7.57 -19.89
CA GLU A 52 -11.27 8.13 -20.73
C GLU A 52 -12.61 8.25 -19.98
N GLU A 53 -12.98 7.25 -19.18
CA GLU A 53 -14.22 7.25 -18.37
C GLU A 53 -14.05 8.01 -17.05
N ALA A 54 -12.88 7.97 -16.41
CA ALA A 54 -12.61 8.67 -15.17
C ALA A 54 -12.38 10.18 -15.34
N GLY A 55 -12.13 10.63 -16.57
CA GLY A 55 -12.28 12.04 -16.94
C GLY A 55 -13.68 12.60 -16.61
N ASP A 56 -14.70 11.74 -16.50
CA ASP A 56 -16.07 12.10 -16.07
C ASP A 56 -16.33 11.82 -14.57
N LEU A 57 -15.58 10.91 -13.93
CA LEU A 57 -15.81 10.52 -12.53
C LEU A 57 -15.01 11.30 -11.48
N GLY A 58 -14.17 12.27 -11.87
CA GLY A 58 -13.47 13.15 -10.91
C GLY A 58 -12.57 12.40 -9.91
N VAL A 59 -12.19 11.16 -10.21
CA VAL A 59 -11.26 10.38 -9.39
C VAL A 59 -9.85 10.77 -9.79
N ASP A 60 -9.22 11.56 -8.93
CA ASP A 60 -7.88 12.11 -9.16
C ASP A 60 -6.82 11.01 -8.99
N TRP A 61 -6.47 10.34 -10.07
CA TRP A 61 -5.47 9.26 -10.10
C TRP A 61 -4.07 9.71 -9.66
N GLU A 62 -3.82 11.02 -9.67
CA GLU A 62 -2.59 11.62 -9.16
C GLU A 62 -2.49 11.52 -7.63
N ALA A 63 -3.64 11.39 -6.93
CA ALA A 63 -3.70 11.13 -5.48
C ALA A 63 -3.48 9.65 -5.11
N LEU A 64 -3.57 8.72 -6.08
CA LEU A 64 -3.35 7.29 -5.88
C LEU A 64 -1.96 6.81 -6.36
N ASP A 65 -1.12 7.69 -6.91
CA ASP A 65 0.25 7.34 -7.29
C ASP A 65 1.18 7.38 -6.06
N PRO A 66 1.67 6.24 -5.55
CA PRO A 66 2.49 6.18 -4.33
C PRO A 66 3.83 6.92 -4.47
N ARG A 67 4.27 7.22 -5.70
CA ARG A 67 5.53 7.91 -5.97
C ARG A 67 5.39 9.42 -6.08
N LYS A 68 4.15 9.93 -6.14
CA LYS A 68 3.84 11.35 -6.30
C LYS A 68 3.39 12.05 -5.02
N TYR A 69 3.37 11.36 -3.88
CA TYR A 69 3.38 12.02 -2.57
C TYR A 69 4.77 12.64 -2.33
N ASP A 70 5.13 13.65 -3.12
CA ASP A 70 6.42 14.33 -3.00
C ASP A 70 6.35 15.30 -1.81
N PRO A 71 6.93 14.95 -0.66
CA PRO A 71 6.72 15.66 0.60
C PRO A 71 7.14 17.14 0.52
N ARG A 72 8.00 17.47 -0.44
CA ARG A 72 8.50 18.82 -0.68
C ARG A 72 7.42 19.76 -1.21
N ARG A 73 6.44 19.27 -1.97
CA ARG A 73 5.33 20.12 -2.43
C ARG A 73 4.35 20.44 -1.31
N ILE A 74 3.99 19.45 -0.49
CA ILE A 74 3.08 19.60 0.66
C ILE A 74 3.58 20.66 1.65
N VAL A 75 4.90 20.69 1.90
CA VAL A 75 5.52 21.67 2.81
C VAL A 75 5.58 23.07 2.19
N ARG A 76 5.78 23.19 0.88
CA ARG A 76 5.80 24.49 0.19
C ARG A 76 4.42 25.14 0.17
N ASP A 77 3.39 24.34 -0.08
CA ASP A 77 2.00 24.83 -0.06
C ASP A 77 1.63 25.28 1.37
N ALA A 78 2.09 24.57 2.42
CA ALA A 78 1.92 24.98 3.82
C ALA A 78 2.71 26.25 4.21
N LEU A 79 3.79 26.59 3.49
CA LEU A 79 4.61 27.78 3.74
C LEU A 79 4.14 29.01 2.96
N VAL A 80 3.42 28.82 1.84
CA VAL A 80 2.97 29.91 0.97
C VAL A 80 1.58 30.42 1.36
N ASP A 81 0.70 29.56 1.90
CA ASP A 81 -0.70 29.90 2.18
C ASP A 81 -1.00 30.39 3.62
N GLU A 82 0.02 30.59 4.45
CA GLU A 82 -0.17 30.96 5.86
C GLU A 82 0.34 32.39 6.16
N PRO A 83 -0.56 33.38 6.16
CA PRO A 83 -0.63 34.24 7.35
C PRO A 83 -2.06 34.39 7.91
N SER A 84 -2.96 33.39 7.80
CA SER A 84 -4.31 33.54 8.35
C SER A 84 -4.96 32.36 9.09
N SER A 85 -4.43 31.12 9.04
CA SER A 85 -5.05 29.97 9.73
C SER A 85 -4.37 29.54 11.03
N ALA A 86 -3.12 29.96 11.28
CA ALA A 86 -2.37 29.64 12.50
C ALA A 86 -2.97 30.18 13.82
N ARG A 87 -4.05 30.99 13.79
CA ARG A 87 -4.73 31.46 15.00
C ARG A 87 -5.87 30.54 15.50
N ARG A 88 -6.31 29.53 14.73
CA ARG A 88 -7.40 28.62 15.18
C ARG A 88 -6.96 27.22 15.62
N ALA A 89 -5.74 26.77 15.31
CA ALA A 89 -5.33 25.40 15.64
C ALA A 89 -4.56 25.24 16.98
N SER A 90 -4.17 26.33 17.66
CA SER A 90 -3.41 26.25 18.93
C SER A 90 -4.27 26.03 20.19
N GLY A 91 -5.51 25.57 20.06
CA GLY A 91 -6.48 25.53 21.17
C GLY A 91 -7.05 24.17 21.57
N ALA A 92 -6.75 23.07 20.88
CA ALA A 92 -7.42 21.79 21.16
C ALA A 92 -6.45 20.60 21.17
N VAL A 93 -5.55 20.61 22.16
CA VAL A 93 -5.01 19.37 22.72
C VAL A 93 -5.71 19.15 24.06
N VAL A 94 -6.79 18.38 24.07
CA VAL A 94 -7.37 17.81 25.30
C VAL A 94 -7.38 16.30 25.11
N GLY A 95 -6.64 15.62 25.99
CA GLY A 95 -6.21 14.24 25.81
C GLY A 95 -7.32 13.21 25.85
N ILE A 96 -7.11 12.14 25.09
CA ILE A 96 -7.86 10.89 25.19
C ILE A 96 -7.16 10.06 26.27
N VAL A 97 -7.73 10.01 27.46
CA VAL A 97 -7.36 9.07 28.53
C VAL A 97 -8.39 7.93 28.52
N PRO A 98 -7.99 6.66 28.46
CA PRO A 98 -8.94 5.55 28.49
C PRO A 98 -9.55 5.45 29.90
N ALA A 99 -10.88 5.44 29.97
CA ALA A 99 -11.62 5.23 31.22
C ALA A 99 -11.43 3.78 31.71
N ALA A 100 -10.67 3.62 32.80
CA ALA A 100 -10.51 2.38 33.55
C ALA A 100 -11.30 2.45 34.87
N SER A 101 -11.83 1.31 35.27
CA SER A 101 -12.93 1.11 36.21
C SER A 101 -12.61 1.27 37.71
N ALA A 102 -13.55 1.91 38.45
CA ALA A 102 -14.00 1.71 39.85
C ALA A 102 -13.01 2.01 41.04
N PRO A 103 -13.46 2.45 42.25
CA PRO A 103 -14.53 1.83 43.06
C PRO A 103 -15.61 2.77 43.63
N LEU A 104 -16.79 2.19 43.86
CA LEU A 104 -17.87 2.75 44.68
C LEU A 104 -17.45 2.75 46.16
N ALA A 105 -17.34 3.94 46.76
CA ALA A 105 -17.17 4.09 48.19
C ALA A 105 -18.51 3.85 48.91
N GLY A 106 -18.68 2.64 49.43
CA GLY A 106 -19.77 2.24 50.31
C GLY A 106 -19.57 0.81 50.80
N PRO A 107 -19.98 0.45 52.03
CA PRO A 107 -19.89 -0.93 52.49
C PRO A 107 -20.72 -1.83 51.56
N ALA A 108 -20.15 -2.96 51.16
CA ALA A 108 -20.83 -3.95 50.34
C ALA A 108 -22.05 -4.53 51.09
N PRO A 109 -23.20 -4.74 50.41
CA PRO A 109 -24.36 -5.36 51.03
C PRO A 109 -24.02 -6.79 51.51
N PHE A 110 -24.47 -7.14 52.72
CA PHE A 110 -24.35 -8.50 53.25
C PHE A 110 -25.38 -9.41 52.54
N ASP A 111 -24.97 -10.62 52.18
CA ASP A 111 -25.81 -11.64 51.54
C ASP A 111 -26.20 -12.68 52.60
N ASP A 112 -27.48 -12.71 52.98
CA ASP A 112 -28.01 -13.53 54.08
C ASP A 112 -28.39 -14.97 53.65
N GLU A 113 -28.18 -15.35 52.38
CA GLU A 113 -28.58 -16.67 51.84
C GLU A 113 -27.46 -17.74 51.87
N ALA A 114 -26.32 -17.47 52.51
CA ALA A 114 -25.22 -18.44 52.63
C ALA A 114 -25.24 -19.18 54.00
N THR A 115 -26.09 -20.20 54.15
CA THR A 115 -25.96 -21.25 55.19
C THR A 115 -26.26 -22.62 54.59
#